data_AF-A0A1V3QKU6-F1
#
_entry.id   AF-A0A1V3QKU6-F1
#
_cell.length_a   1.000
_cell.length_b   1.000
_cell.length_c   1.000
_cell.angle_alpha   90.00
_cell.angle_beta   90.00
_cell.angle_gamma   90.00
#
_symmetry.space_group_name_H-M   'P 1'
#
loop_
_entity.id
_entity.type
_entity.pdbx_description
1 polymer ?
#
loop_
_entity_poly.entity_id
_entity_poly.type
_entity_poly.pdbx_seq_one_letter_code
_entity_poly.pdbx_strand_id
1 'polypeptide(L)'
;MKIRTKFIILTFMGIFTSCFGQKEEQHIYLAGWEAEFNGDEQCQKFLETQIIDKETANTIWSSIDLVFSNGKLVKAYNIEEGDKTDRKLKPSEISFEFQKLKVNQIYNLNQVTNSESYLGGEIPKEFNIPKFEFNAPFQYLGKFSKSEEAFYWLPFDLHIAAPIYLNFDKLFIDYSDPLNPKVLNIEELKQTDNSYDDLKPDSEIVFEKVFITSEKSTDFGGIGHTSVPNWIQYPDIPTCPKSKKTMKLLCQLTYDGINIKTKHTNVQPKDEWYKQYFEKMNFWGDGDLYIFFEPESKIMCFIIQHT
;
A
#
# COMPACT_ATOMS: atom_id res chain seq x y z
N MET A 1 -70.18 47.21 -26.88
CA MET A 1 -68.71 47.13 -26.65
C MET A 1 -68.44 47.54 -25.21
N LYS A 2 -68.10 46.56 -24.36
CA LYS A 2 -67.77 46.69 -22.94
C LYS A 2 -66.26 46.64 -22.79
N ILE A 3 -65.65 47.47 -21.96
CA ILE A 3 -64.43 47.08 -21.23
C ILE A 3 -64.59 47.58 -19.78
N ARG A 4 -64.78 46.63 -18.86
CA ARG A 4 -64.64 46.79 -17.41
C ARG A 4 -63.25 46.32 -17.04
N THR A 5 -62.42 47.19 -16.47
CA THR A 5 -61.11 46.83 -15.92
C THR A 5 -61.31 46.21 -14.52
N LYS A 6 -60.92 44.95 -14.36
CA LYS A 6 -60.86 44.26 -13.06
C LYS A 6 -59.50 44.50 -12.42
N PHE A 7 -59.48 44.96 -11.17
CA PHE A 7 -58.32 44.85 -10.28
C PHE A 7 -58.24 43.41 -9.77
N ILE A 8 -57.10 42.75 -9.97
CA ILE A 8 -56.74 41.50 -9.32
C ILE A 8 -55.75 41.85 -8.21
N ILE A 9 -56.16 41.61 -6.97
CA ILE A 9 -55.29 41.62 -5.79
C ILE A 9 -54.60 40.25 -5.75
N LEU A 10 -53.29 40.23 -5.96
CA LEU A 10 -52.46 39.04 -5.79
C LEU A 10 -51.85 39.07 -4.38
N THR A 11 -52.42 38.26 -3.50
CA THR A 11 -51.90 38.00 -2.15
C THR A 11 -50.68 37.07 -2.28
N PHE A 12 -49.47 37.61 -2.16
CA PHE A 12 -48.26 36.80 -2.00
C PHE A 12 -48.21 36.28 -0.55
N MET A 13 -48.70 35.06 -0.33
CA MET A 13 -48.34 34.28 0.86
C MET A 13 -46.90 33.83 0.68
N GLY A 14 -45.98 34.54 1.36
CA GLY A 14 -44.60 34.11 1.53
C GLY A 14 -44.57 32.83 2.36
N ILE A 15 -44.40 31.69 1.68
CA ILE A 15 -43.96 30.46 2.30
C ILE A 15 -42.48 30.67 2.65
N PHE A 16 -42.23 31.18 3.86
CA PHE A 16 -40.95 30.99 4.52
C PHE A 16 -40.83 29.49 4.84
N THR A 17 -40.40 28.71 3.85
CA THR A 17 -39.77 27.43 4.11
C THR A 17 -38.47 27.77 4.81
N SER A 18 -38.45 27.56 6.12
CA SER A 18 -37.21 27.46 6.89
C SER A 18 -36.40 26.31 6.30
N CYS A 19 -35.56 26.61 5.31
CA CYS A 19 -34.34 25.86 5.06
C CYS A 19 -33.47 26.04 6.32
N PHE A 20 -33.80 25.28 7.38
CA PHE A 20 -32.78 24.82 8.29
C PHE A 20 -31.77 24.11 7.40
N GLY A 21 -30.66 24.78 7.10
CA GLY A 21 -29.56 24.17 6.39
C GLY A 21 -29.19 22.92 7.17
N GLN A 22 -29.50 21.74 6.62
CA GLN A 22 -28.80 20.53 7.01
C GLN A 22 -27.33 20.86 6.77
N LYS A 23 -26.61 21.09 7.86
CA LYS A 23 -25.17 21.26 7.81
C LYS A 23 -24.63 20.00 7.18
N GLU A 24 -24.03 20.14 6.01
CA GLU A 24 -23.55 19.04 5.19
C GLU A 24 -22.58 18.20 6.02
N GLU A 25 -22.92 16.92 6.22
CA GLU A 25 -22.04 15.98 6.88
C GLU A 25 -20.85 15.69 5.95
N GLN A 26 -19.65 15.70 6.50
CA GLN A 26 -18.44 15.40 5.75
C GLN A 26 -17.95 14.00 6.14
N HIS A 27 -17.45 13.25 5.17
CA HIS A 27 -17.02 11.88 5.36
C HIS A 27 -15.55 11.70 5.01
N ILE A 28 -14.86 10.85 5.77
CA ILE A 28 -13.55 10.29 5.42
C ILE A 28 -13.68 8.78 5.46
N TYR A 29 -13.29 8.11 4.37
CA TYR A 29 -13.26 6.65 4.27
C TYR A 29 -11.82 6.15 4.32
N LEU A 30 -11.56 5.13 5.12
CA LEU A 30 -10.23 4.57 5.35
C LEU A 30 -10.26 3.06 5.19
N ALA A 31 -9.28 2.46 4.54
CA ALA A 31 -9.10 1.01 4.52
C ALA A 31 -8.62 0.48 5.89
N GLY A 32 -8.99 -0.75 6.21
CA GLY A 32 -8.66 -1.43 7.46
C GLY A 32 -9.53 -1.01 8.65
N TRP A 33 -9.17 -1.49 9.85
CA TRP A 33 -9.99 -1.38 11.07
C TRP A 33 -9.23 -0.85 12.29
N GLU A 34 -7.90 -0.77 12.25
CA GLU A 34 -7.05 -0.48 13.42
C GLU A 34 -6.47 0.93 13.40
N ALA A 35 -7.24 1.90 13.88
CA ALA A 35 -6.73 3.24 14.15
C ALA A 35 -7.42 3.90 15.34
N GLU A 36 -6.69 4.79 16.02
CA GLU A 36 -7.24 5.75 16.97
C GLU A 36 -7.08 7.16 16.40
N PHE A 37 -8.19 7.90 16.31
CA PHE A 37 -8.22 9.24 15.71
C PHE A 37 -7.96 10.34 16.74
N ASN A 38 -6.76 10.33 17.34
CA ASN A 38 -6.34 11.25 18.39
C ASN A 38 -5.42 12.39 17.90
N GLY A 39 -5.06 12.39 16.60
CA GLY A 39 -4.19 13.38 15.98
C GLY A 39 -2.68 13.18 16.20
N ASP A 40 -2.27 12.08 16.82
CA ASP A 40 -0.85 11.74 16.96
C ASP A 40 -0.20 11.33 15.63
N GLU A 41 1.09 11.04 15.67
CA GLU A 41 1.87 10.67 14.48
C GLU A 41 1.34 9.40 13.78
N GLN A 42 0.90 8.40 14.54
CA GLN A 42 0.36 7.15 13.98
C GLN A 42 -1.00 7.42 13.32
N CYS A 43 -1.84 8.25 13.93
CA CYS A 43 -3.09 8.73 13.36
C CYS A 43 -2.85 9.42 12.01
N GLN A 44 -1.89 10.35 11.92
CA GLN A 44 -1.59 11.04 10.65
C GLN A 44 -1.06 10.07 9.58
N LYS A 45 -0.15 9.16 9.93
CA LYS A 45 0.35 8.12 9.01
C LYS A 45 -0.78 7.26 8.47
N PHE A 46 -1.71 6.86 9.34
CA PHE A 46 -2.86 6.07 8.94
C PHE A 46 -3.76 6.84 7.97
N LEU A 47 -4.07 8.10 8.26
CA LEU A 47 -4.84 8.97 7.36
C LEU A 47 -4.17 9.17 5.99
N GLU A 48 -2.85 9.35 5.96
CA GLU A 48 -2.08 9.54 4.73
C GLU A 48 -2.04 8.29 3.84
N THR A 49 -2.06 7.11 4.44
CA THR A 49 -1.86 5.83 3.72
C THR A 49 -3.14 5.05 3.45
N GLN A 50 -4.18 5.22 4.28
CA GLN A 50 -5.39 4.40 4.22
C GLN A 50 -6.59 5.10 3.59
N ILE A 51 -6.51 6.40 3.26
CA ILE A 51 -7.65 7.10 2.69
C ILE A 51 -8.05 6.58 1.31
N ILE A 52 -9.33 6.24 1.19
CA ILE A 52 -9.97 5.68 -0.01
C ILE A 52 -11.26 6.43 -0.32
N ASP A 53 -11.85 6.18 -1.49
CA ASP A 53 -13.20 6.66 -1.78
C ASP A 53 -14.27 5.76 -1.16
N LYS A 54 -15.52 6.25 -1.22
CA LYS A 54 -16.68 5.54 -0.69
C LYS A 54 -16.94 4.22 -1.41
N GLU A 55 -16.72 4.14 -2.71
CA GLU A 55 -17.01 2.95 -3.50
C GLU A 55 -16.10 1.79 -3.08
N THR A 56 -14.81 2.09 -3.00
CA THR A 56 -13.75 1.22 -2.49
C THR A 56 -14.07 0.77 -1.06
N ALA A 57 -14.45 1.69 -0.17
CA ALA A 57 -14.76 1.38 1.23
C ALA A 57 -15.92 0.40 1.41
N ASN A 58 -16.87 0.37 0.47
CA ASN A 58 -17.99 -0.59 0.47
C ASN A 58 -17.67 -1.90 -0.27
N THR A 59 -16.49 -2.00 -0.90
CA THR A 59 -16.08 -3.17 -1.69
C THR A 59 -15.05 -4.02 -0.94
N ILE A 60 -14.05 -3.39 -0.33
CA ILE A 60 -12.98 -4.09 0.39
C ILE A 60 -13.50 -4.76 1.68
N TRP A 61 -12.76 -5.77 2.15
CA TRP A 61 -13.12 -6.58 3.32
C TRP A 61 -13.41 -5.77 4.57
N SER A 62 -12.59 -4.75 4.86
CA SER A 62 -12.69 -3.94 6.08
C SER A 62 -12.34 -2.48 5.81
N SER A 63 -13.20 -1.57 6.28
CA SER A 63 -12.98 -0.13 6.19
C SER A 63 -13.64 0.65 7.34
N ILE A 64 -13.28 1.91 7.50
CA ILE A 64 -13.84 2.86 8.47
C ILE A 64 -14.48 4.04 7.73
N ASP A 65 -15.71 4.41 8.11
CA ASP A 65 -16.38 5.65 7.70
C ASP A 65 -16.45 6.62 8.89
N LEU A 66 -15.70 7.72 8.81
CA LEU A 66 -15.68 8.81 9.78
C LEU A 66 -16.62 9.92 9.36
N VAL A 67 -17.57 10.27 10.24
CA VAL A 67 -18.58 11.29 9.98
C VAL A 67 -18.33 12.53 10.80
N PHE A 68 -18.21 13.66 10.12
CA PHE A 68 -17.91 14.96 10.69
C PHE A 68 -19.10 15.91 10.55
N SER A 69 -19.37 16.67 11.61
CA SER A 69 -20.33 17.77 11.60
C SER A 69 -19.68 19.02 12.20
N ASN A 70 -19.81 20.17 11.53
CA ASN A 70 -19.10 21.41 11.90
C ASN A 70 -17.58 21.21 12.00
N GLY A 71 -17.00 20.40 11.12
CA GLY A 71 -15.57 20.10 11.11
C GLY A 71 -15.07 19.24 12.28
N LYS A 72 -15.96 18.64 13.07
CA LYS A 72 -15.62 17.79 14.22
C LYS A 72 -16.17 16.38 14.02
N LEU A 73 -15.37 15.37 14.37
CA LEU A 73 -15.79 13.96 14.35
C LEU A 73 -16.94 13.76 15.33
N VAL A 74 -18.07 13.27 14.82
CA VAL A 74 -19.30 13.04 15.61
C VAL A 74 -19.70 11.57 15.64
N LYS A 75 -19.35 10.79 14.61
CA LYS A 75 -19.62 9.34 14.52
C LYS A 75 -18.54 8.64 13.72
N ALA A 76 -18.38 7.36 13.95
CA ALA A 76 -17.59 6.47 13.11
C ALA A 76 -18.36 5.17 12.89
N TYR A 77 -18.09 4.50 11.78
CA TYR A 77 -18.63 3.19 11.46
C TYR A 77 -17.52 2.27 11.00
N ASN A 78 -17.62 1.00 11.38
CA ASN A 78 -16.88 -0.07 10.72
C ASN A 78 -17.74 -0.60 9.57
N ILE A 79 -17.10 -0.90 8.45
CA ILE A 79 -17.71 -1.59 7.32
C ILE A 79 -16.92 -2.89 7.14
N GLU A 80 -17.55 -4.02 7.38
CA GLU A 80 -16.95 -5.35 7.24
C GLU A 80 -17.83 -6.17 6.30
N GLU A 81 -17.26 -6.67 5.20
CA GLU A 81 -18.00 -7.42 4.17
C GLU A 81 -19.27 -6.69 3.65
N GLY A 82 -19.22 -5.35 3.62
CA GLY A 82 -20.35 -4.49 3.24
C GLY A 82 -21.35 -4.17 4.36
N ASP A 83 -21.23 -4.81 5.53
CA ASP A 83 -22.07 -4.54 6.68
C ASP A 83 -21.54 -3.37 7.50
N LYS A 84 -22.36 -2.33 7.62
CA LYS A 84 -22.02 -1.10 8.34
C LYS A 84 -22.51 -1.15 9.79
N THR A 85 -21.59 -1.04 10.74
CA THR A 85 -21.88 -1.06 12.19
C THR A 85 -21.35 0.19 12.90
N ASP A 86 -22.05 0.66 13.94
CA ASP A 86 -21.61 1.82 14.73
C ASP A 86 -20.31 1.51 15.48
N ARG A 87 -19.27 2.32 15.25
CA ARG A 87 -18.01 2.28 16.03
C ARG A 87 -18.09 3.29 17.16
N LYS A 88 -18.01 2.82 18.40
CA LYS A 88 -17.98 3.69 19.57
C LYS A 88 -16.69 4.52 19.59
N LEU A 89 -16.82 5.84 19.52
CA LEU A 89 -15.70 6.76 19.65
C LEU A 89 -15.06 6.68 21.05
N LYS A 90 -13.74 6.64 21.10
CA LYS A 90 -12.97 6.82 22.34
C LYS A 90 -12.97 8.30 22.74
N PRO A 91 -12.80 8.63 24.04
CA PRO A 91 -12.75 10.02 24.49
C PRO A 91 -11.70 10.89 23.79
N SER A 92 -10.55 10.29 23.41
CA SER A 92 -9.46 10.91 22.66
C SER A 92 -9.81 11.29 21.22
N GLU A 93 -10.85 10.67 20.65
CA GLU A 93 -11.27 10.90 19.26
C GLU A 93 -12.38 11.96 19.15
N ILE A 94 -13.00 12.30 20.28
CA ILE A 94 -14.06 13.29 20.32
C ILE A 94 -13.48 14.64 19.92
N SER A 95 -14.11 15.31 18.96
CA SER A 95 -13.65 16.59 18.40
C SER A 95 -12.37 16.53 17.57
N PHE A 96 -11.96 15.34 17.13
CA PHE A 96 -10.98 15.20 16.05
C PHE A 96 -11.43 16.05 14.84
N GLU A 97 -10.49 16.81 14.27
CA GLU A 97 -10.82 17.80 13.24
C GLU A 97 -10.89 17.19 11.85
N PHE A 98 -11.86 17.63 11.07
CA PHE A 98 -11.94 17.26 9.66
C PHE A 98 -10.69 17.75 8.93
N GLN A 99 -10.07 16.85 8.18
CA GLN A 99 -8.94 17.16 7.31
C GLN A 99 -9.33 16.87 5.87
N LYS A 100 -9.05 17.81 4.96
CA LYS A 100 -9.21 17.56 3.54
C LYS A 100 -8.00 16.79 3.01
N LEU A 101 -8.19 15.51 2.82
CA LEU A 101 -7.15 14.56 2.39
C LEU A 101 -7.36 14.16 0.93
N LYS A 102 -6.27 13.78 0.25
CA LYS A 102 -6.32 13.24 -1.12
C LYS A 102 -6.55 11.74 -1.05
N VAL A 103 -7.63 11.27 -1.65
CA VAL A 103 -7.93 9.84 -1.78
C VAL A 103 -6.82 9.12 -2.54
N ASN A 104 -6.42 7.95 -2.04
CA ASN A 104 -5.52 7.04 -2.71
C ASN A 104 -6.33 6.11 -3.63
N GLN A 105 -6.05 6.16 -4.93
CA GLN A 105 -6.64 5.25 -5.92
C GLN A 105 -5.89 3.92 -5.87
N ILE A 106 -6.59 2.82 -5.59
CA ILE A 106 -6.01 1.47 -5.67
C ILE A 106 -5.82 1.09 -7.14
N TYR A 107 -4.70 0.43 -7.43
CA TYR A 107 -4.49 -0.28 -8.68
C TYR A 107 -4.10 -1.72 -8.39
N ASN A 108 -4.71 -2.66 -9.11
CA ASN A 108 -4.28 -4.05 -9.11
C ASN A 108 -3.17 -4.24 -10.13
N LEU A 109 -2.23 -5.13 -9.81
CA LEU A 109 -1.13 -5.55 -10.67
C LEU A 109 -1.55 -6.84 -11.37
N ASN A 110 -1.67 -6.78 -12.69
CA ASN A 110 -2.15 -7.88 -13.50
C ASN A 110 -1.07 -8.35 -14.48
N GLN A 111 -0.98 -9.66 -14.70
CA GLN A 111 -0.04 -10.21 -15.68
C GLN A 111 -0.49 -9.87 -17.10
N VAL A 112 0.46 -9.47 -17.94
CA VAL A 112 0.23 -9.15 -19.36
C VAL A 112 1.31 -9.78 -20.23
N THR A 113 1.11 -9.75 -21.55
CA THR A 113 2.06 -10.34 -22.50
C THR A 113 3.28 -9.45 -22.79
N ASN A 114 3.13 -8.13 -22.60
CA ASN A 114 4.20 -7.16 -22.80
C ASN A 114 3.96 -5.92 -21.92
N SER A 115 4.99 -5.45 -21.24
CA SER A 115 4.98 -4.21 -20.46
C SER A 115 6.43 -3.78 -20.17
N GLU A 116 6.62 -2.51 -19.80
CA GLU A 116 7.90 -2.06 -19.28
C GLU A 116 8.12 -2.49 -17.83
N SER A 117 7.05 -2.70 -17.05
CA SER A 117 7.14 -3.28 -15.71
C SER A 117 7.07 -4.80 -15.77
N TYR A 118 7.82 -5.44 -14.89
CA TYR A 118 7.86 -6.89 -14.79
C TYR A 118 8.34 -7.31 -13.41
N LEU A 119 7.94 -8.51 -13.00
CA LEU A 119 8.50 -9.22 -11.85
C LEU A 119 9.40 -10.36 -12.34
N GLY A 120 10.38 -10.72 -11.51
CA GLY A 120 11.41 -11.71 -11.82
C GLY A 120 12.32 -11.33 -12.99
N GLY A 121 12.89 -12.34 -13.64
CA GLY A 121 13.85 -12.19 -14.74
C GLY A 121 15.30 -12.03 -14.28
N GLU A 122 16.18 -11.95 -15.28
CA GLU A 122 17.62 -11.75 -15.07
C GLU A 122 17.93 -10.33 -14.60
N ILE A 123 18.98 -10.19 -13.80
CA ILE A 123 19.53 -8.90 -13.37
C ILE A 123 20.04 -8.14 -14.60
N PRO A 124 19.58 -6.89 -14.85
CA PRO A 124 20.16 -6.04 -15.89
C PRO A 124 21.67 -5.85 -15.67
N LYS A 125 22.46 -5.79 -16.75
CA LYS A 125 23.93 -5.69 -16.66
C LYS A 125 24.40 -4.44 -15.93
N GLU A 126 23.61 -3.39 -16.01
CA GLU A 126 23.83 -2.09 -15.40
C GLU A 126 23.39 -1.99 -13.95
N PHE A 127 22.59 -2.94 -13.45
CA PHE A 127 22.03 -2.92 -12.10
C PHE A 127 22.87 -3.74 -11.13
N ASN A 128 23.46 -3.07 -10.14
CA ASN A 128 24.31 -3.70 -9.13
C ASN A 128 23.52 -3.95 -7.86
N ILE A 129 23.17 -5.22 -7.63
CA ILE A 129 22.51 -5.67 -6.41
C ILE A 129 23.48 -5.60 -5.22
N PRO A 130 23.02 -5.20 -4.02
CA PRO A 130 23.84 -5.25 -2.81
C PRO A 130 24.38 -6.67 -2.55
N LYS A 131 25.66 -6.77 -2.20
CA LYS A 131 26.32 -8.03 -1.84
C LYS A 131 27.05 -7.86 -0.53
N PHE A 132 27.03 -8.92 0.28
CA PHE A 132 27.60 -8.92 1.63
C PHE A 132 28.42 -10.19 1.87
N GLU A 133 29.36 -10.13 2.82
CA GLU A 133 30.12 -11.29 3.28
C GLU A 133 29.32 -12.15 4.28
N PHE A 134 28.35 -11.54 4.97
CA PHE A 134 27.42 -12.25 5.84
C PHE A 134 26.24 -12.79 5.03
N ASN A 135 25.47 -13.72 5.62
CA ASN A 135 24.41 -14.44 4.93
C ASN A 135 23.19 -13.53 4.69
N ALA A 136 23.23 -12.78 3.60
CA ALA A 136 22.12 -11.94 3.12
C ALA A 136 22.03 -12.00 1.59
N PRO A 137 21.58 -13.13 1.02
CA PRO A 137 21.50 -13.28 -0.42
C PRO A 137 20.34 -12.46 -1.00
N PHE A 138 20.66 -11.33 -1.61
CA PHE A 138 19.69 -10.49 -2.31
C PHE A 138 19.23 -11.15 -3.61
N GLN A 139 17.92 -11.16 -3.82
CA GLN A 139 17.30 -11.62 -5.05
C GLN A 139 16.77 -10.43 -5.85
N TYR A 140 16.84 -10.52 -7.16
CA TYR A 140 16.22 -9.54 -8.05
C TYR A 140 14.73 -9.84 -8.19
N LEU A 141 13.89 -8.85 -7.90
CA LEU A 141 12.44 -9.03 -7.85
C LEU A 141 11.73 -8.48 -9.09
N GLY A 142 12.35 -7.57 -9.83
CA GLY A 142 11.72 -6.98 -11.02
C GLY A 142 12.03 -5.52 -11.24
N LYS A 143 11.25 -4.90 -12.12
CA LYS A 143 11.30 -3.48 -12.45
C LYS A 143 9.88 -2.90 -12.48
N PHE A 144 9.70 -1.74 -11.86
CA PHE A 144 8.51 -0.90 -12.03
C PHE A 144 8.87 0.30 -12.90
N SER A 145 8.13 0.49 -14.00
CA SER A 145 8.33 1.62 -14.90
C SER A 145 7.48 2.81 -14.48
N LYS A 146 8.07 4.01 -14.48
CA LYS A 146 7.32 5.24 -14.25
C LYS A 146 6.48 5.67 -15.47
N SER A 147 6.42 4.86 -16.52
CA SER A 147 5.52 5.09 -17.67
C SER A 147 4.09 4.60 -17.41
N GLU A 148 3.86 3.83 -16.34
CA GLU A 148 2.53 3.42 -15.90
C GLU A 148 1.89 4.41 -14.93
N GLU A 149 0.58 4.60 -15.05
CA GLU A 149 -0.18 5.60 -14.28
C GLU A 149 0.02 5.47 -12.77
N ALA A 150 -0.01 4.24 -12.25
CA ALA A 150 0.18 3.96 -10.82
C ALA A 150 1.57 4.38 -10.30
N PHE A 151 2.57 4.52 -11.18
CA PHE A 151 3.96 4.75 -10.82
C PHE A 151 4.52 6.10 -11.33
N TYR A 152 3.67 6.99 -11.87
CA TYR A 152 4.06 8.34 -12.31
C TYR A 152 4.72 9.21 -11.24
N TRP A 153 4.51 8.89 -9.98
CA TRP A 153 5.11 9.59 -8.85
C TRP A 153 6.55 9.15 -8.55
N LEU A 154 7.04 8.08 -9.19
CA LEU A 154 8.42 7.65 -9.07
C LEU A 154 9.37 8.61 -9.83
N PRO A 155 10.55 8.93 -9.25
CA PRO A 155 11.53 9.79 -9.91
C PRO A 155 12.17 9.12 -11.15
N PHE A 156 12.22 7.79 -11.20
CA PHE A 156 12.86 6.97 -12.24
C PHE A 156 12.24 5.57 -12.31
N ASP A 157 12.54 4.84 -13.38
CA ASP A 157 12.28 3.40 -13.46
C ASP A 157 13.04 2.68 -12.35
N LEU A 158 12.33 1.85 -11.59
CA LEU A 158 12.82 1.34 -10.33
C LEU A 158 13.02 -0.17 -10.43
N HIS A 159 14.28 -0.58 -10.49
CA HIS A 159 14.69 -1.96 -10.27
C HIS A 159 14.60 -2.29 -8.79
N ILE A 160 14.14 -3.50 -8.46
CA ILE A 160 13.93 -3.94 -7.08
C ILE A 160 14.77 -5.17 -6.80
N ALA A 161 15.51 -5.13 -5.69
CA ALA A 161 16.16 -6.29 -5.12
C ALA A 161 16.07 -6.27 -3.59
N ALA A 162 15.84 -7.44 -2.99
CA ALA A 162 15.78 -7.62 -1.54
C ALA A 162 16.18 -9.06 -1.16
N PRO A 163 16.67 -9.29 0.07
CA PRO A 163 16.99 -10.61 0.58
C PRO A 163 15.72 -11.25 1.17
N ILE A 164 14.75 -11.56 0.31
CA ILE A 164 13.37 -11.98 0.68
C ILE A 164 13.25 -13.27 1.51
N TYR A 165 14.38 -13.95 1.77
CA TYR A 165 14.45 -15.15 2.60
C TYR A 165 15.00 -14.89 4.01
N LEU A 166 15.31 -13.64 4.36
CA LEU A 166 15.73 -13.24 5.71
C LEU A 166 14.56 -12.74 6.54
N ASN A 167 14.63 -12.94 7.85
CA ASN A 167 13.60 -12.56 8.82
C ASN A 167 13.72 -11.10 9.30
N PHE A 168 13.89 -10.14 8.37
CA PHE A 168 14.01 -8.73 8.75
C PHE A 168 12.64 -8.14 9.13
N ASP A 169 12.61 -7.26 10.14
CA ASP A 169 11.42 -6.46 10.47
C ASP A 169 11.19 -5.39 9.38
N LYS A 170 12.19 -4.53 9.19
CA LYS A 170 12.23 -3.52 8.12
C LYS A 170 13.58 -3.52 7.45
N LEU A 171 13.59 -3.50 6.12
CA LEU A 171 14.82 -3.30 5.35
C LEU A 171 14.75 -1.96 4.62
N PHE A 172 15.69 -1.05 4.89
CA PHE A 172 15.78 0.24 4.20
C PHE A 172 16.91 0.24 3.18
N ILE A 173 16.59 0.67 1.96
CA ILE A 173 17.54 0.73 0.84
C ILE A 173 17.52 2.13 0.21
N ASP A 174 18.70 2.73 0.08
CA ASP A 174 18.92 4.01 -0.59
C ASP A 174 19.14 3.81 -2.09
N TYR A 175 18.21 4.35 -2.89
CA TYR A 175 18.24 4.42 -4.35
C TYR A 175 18.62 5.82 -4.85
N SER A 176 19.39 6.59 -4.08
CA SER A 176 19.96 7.87 -4.53
C SER A 176 20.73 7.72 -5.85
N ASP A 177 21.41 6.58 -6.02
CA ASP A 177 21.86 6.02 -7.29
C ASP A 177 20.94 4.83 -7.64
N PRO A 178 20.04 4.97 -8.65
CA PRO A 178 19.01 3.97 -8.94
C PRO A 178 19.57 2.64 -9.46
N LEU A 179 20.82 2.64 -9.94
CA LEU A 179 21.48 1.44 -10.47
C LEU A 179 22.44 0.79 -9.47
N ASN A 180 22.68 1.44 -8.33
CA ASN A 180 23.60 0.99 -7.29
C ASN A 180 22.99 1.18 -5.90
N PRO A 181 21.86 0.52 -5.59
CA PRO A 181 21.19 0.64 -4.30
C PRO A 181 22.10 0.25 -3.13
N LYS A 182 21.88 0.88 -1.97
CA LYS A 182 22.68 0.63 -0.75
C LYS A 182 21.78 0.40 0.46
N VAL A 183 22.02 -0.68 1.19
CA VAL A 183 21.31 -0.94 2.46
C VAL A 183 21.72 0.11 3.49
N LEU A 184 20.74 0.69 4.18
CA LEU A 184 20.96 1.70 5.22
C LEU A 184 21.16 1.08 6.60
N ASN A 185 20.36 0.08 6.96
CA ASN A 185 20.39 -0.59 8.25
C ASN A 185 21.20 -1.89 8.21
N ILE A 186 22.46 -1.81 7.77
CA ILE A 186 23.35 -2.96 7.58
C ILE A 186 23.58 -3.74 8.88
N GLU A 187 23.72 -3.06 10.02
CA GLU A 187 23.98 -3.74 11.30
C GLU A 187 22.80 -4.58 11.77
N GLU A 188 21.56 -4.10 11.54
CA GLU A 188 20.33 -4.87 11.82
C GLU A 188 20.23 -6.07 10.86
N LEU A 189 20.48 -5.84 9.56
CA LEU A 189 20.47 -6.90 8.56
C LEU A 189 21.49 -8.00 8.86
N LYS A 190 22.68 -7.63 9.34
CA LYS A 190 23.74 -8.57 9.72
C LYS A 190 23.36 -9.45 10.91
N GLN A 191 22.48 -8.97 11.78
CA GLN A 191 21.96 -9.70 12.94
C GLN A 191 20.69 -10.49 12.62
N THR A 192 20.13 -10.31 11.43
CA THR A 192 18.91 -10.98 10.98
C THR A 192 19.23 -12.43 10.67
N ASP A 193 18.39 -13.34 11.17
CA ASP A 193 18.48 -14.77 10.88
C ASP A 193 17.64 -15.13 9.64
N ASN A 194 17.57 -16.43 9.36
CA ASN A 194 16.67 -16.97 8.35
C ASN A 194 16.26 -18.38 8.75
N SER A 195 15.16 -18.85 8.15
CA SER A 195 14.63 -20.19 8.38
C SER A 195 15.30 -21.27 7.50
N TYR A 196 16.39 -20.95 6.80
CA TYR A 196 16.96 -21.76 5.73
C TYR A 196 18.48 -21.95 5.89
N ASP A 197 18.88 -22.98 6.64
CA ASP A 197 20.30 -23.31 6.91
C ASP A 197 21.21 -23.44 5.67
N ASP A 198 20.63 -23.67 4.49
CA ASP A 198 21.35 -23.91 3.25
C ASP A 198 21.57 -22.63 2.40
N LEU A 199 21.04 -21.48 2.85
CA LEU A 199 21.35 -20.19 2.25
C LEU A 199 22.77 -19.75 2.59
N LYS A 200 23.46 -19.24 1.58
CA LYS A 200 24.81 -18.69 1.65
C LYS A 200 24.81 -17.27 1.10
N PRO A 201 25.84 -16.45 1.39
CA PRO A 201 25.95 -15.11 0.84
C PRO A 201 25.91 -15.03 -0.70
N ASP A 202 26.34 -16.10 -1.38
CA ASP A 202 26.33 -16.26 -2.84
C ASP A 202 25.14 -17.06 -3.37
N SER A 203 24.14 -17.35 -2.53
CA SER A 203 22.90 -17.99 -2.97
C SER A 203 22.16 -17.12 -3.98
N GLU A 204 21.83 -17.73 -5.11
CA GLU A 204 21.18 -17.10 -6.25
C GLU A 204 19.93 -17.89 -6.62
N ILE A 205 18.80 -17.21 -6.70
CA ILE A 205 17.51 -17.72 -7.14
C ILE A 205 16.97 -16.74 -8.18
N VAL A 206 17.00 -17.17 -9.44
CA VAL A 206 16.52 -16.40 -10.60
C VAL A 206 15.12 -16.83 -10.92
N PHE A 207 14.18 -15.89 -10.94
CA PHE A 207 12.78 -16.14 -11.27
C PHE A 207 12.51 -15.96 -12.76
N GLU A 208 11.49 -16.65 -13.28
CA GLU A 208 10.94 -16.39 -14.61
C GLU A 208 10.47 -14.93 -14.71
N LYS A 209 10.59 -14.33 -15.90
CA LYS A 209 10.11 -12.96 -16.12
C LYS A 209 8.63 -12.98 -16.42
N VAL A 210 7.86 -12.20 -15.67
CA VAL A 210 6.42 -11.98 -15.89
C VAL A 210 6.17 -10.49 -16.05
N PHE A 211 5.64 -10.08 -17.20
CA PHE A 211 5.25 -8.69 -17.43
C PHE A 211 3.97 -8.34 -16.68
N ILE A 212 3.91 -7.13 -16.16
CA ILE A 212 2.79 -6.67 -15.33
C ILE A 212 2.31 -5.30 -15.81
N THR A 213 1.03 -5.00 -15.56
CA THR A 213 0.47 -3.65 -15.72
C THR A 213 -0.39 -3.31 -14.51
N SER A 214 -0.50 -2.02 -14.21
CA SER A 214 -1.46 -1.51 -13.23
C SER A 214 -2.82 -1.20 -13.86
N GLU A 215 -3.91 -1.58 -13.19
CA GLU A 215 -5.29 -1.23 -13.57
C GLU A 215 -6.05 -0.69 -12.36
N LYS A 216 -6.82 0.39 -12.54
CA LYS A 216 -7.63 0.97 -11.46
C LYS A 216 -8.62 -0.06 -10.92
N SER A 217 -8.72 -0.12 -9.60
CA SER A 217 -9.60 -1.04 -8.90
C SER A 217 -10.22 -0.37 -7.68
N THR A 218 -11.35 -0.90 -7.24
CA THR A 218 -12.01 -0.58 -5.97
C THR A 218 -11.85 -1.71 -4.94
N ASP A 219 -11.09 -2.75 -5.28
CA ASP A 219 -10.78 -3.89 -4.43
C ASP A 219 -9.30 -4.29 -4.55
N PHE A 220 -8.81 -5.09 -3.60
CA PHE A 220 -7.47 -5.66 -3.59
C PHE A 220 -7.44 -6.99 -4.36
N GLY A 221 -6.62 -7.09 -5.41
CA GLY A 221 -6.53 -8.33 -6.20
C GLY A 221 -5.30 -8.42 -7.10
N GLY A 222 -5.35 -9.35 -8.06
CA GLY A 222 -4.25 -9.61 -9.00
C GLY A 222 -3.09 -10.38 -8.35
N ILE A 223 -1.88 -10.17 -8.86
CA ILE A 223 -0.64 -10.71 -8.23
C ILE A 223 -0.20 -9.86 -7.02
N GLY A 224 -0.89 -8.74 -6.80
CA GLY A 224 -0.54 -7.69 -5.87
C GLY A 224 -1.24 -6.38 -6.25
N HIS A 225 -1.14 -5.38 -5.40
CA HIS A 225 -1.79 -4.07 -5.59
C HIS A 225 -0.89 -2.93 -5.10
N THR A 226 -1.30 -1.68 -5.29
CA THR A 226 -0.52 -0.48 -4.92
C THR A 226 -1.39 0.61 -4.27
N SER A 227 -0.73 1.66 -3.79
CA SER A 227 -1.26 2.88 -3.16
C SER A 227 -1.79 2.73 -1.73
N VAL A 228 -2.52 1.67 -1.40
CA VAL A 228 -3.09 1.44 -0.06
C VAL A 228 -2.70 0.05 0.42
N PRO A 229 -1.98 -0.11 1.54
CA PRO A 229 -1.61 -1.43 2.04
C PRO A 229 -2.79 -2.11 2.72
N ASN A 230 -3.02 -3.35 2.36
CA ASN A 230 -3.94 -4.26 3.03
C ASN A 230 -3.17 -5.06 4.09
N TRP A 231 -3.13 -4.54 5.31
CA TRP A 231 -2.34 -5.12 6.41
C TRP A 231 -2.92 -6.45 6.90
N ILE A 232 -2.05 -7.46 7.05
CA ILE A 232 -2.40 -8.76 7.66
C ILE A 232 -2.38 -8.64 9.18
N GLN A 233 -1.36 -7.93 9.70
CA GLN A 233 -1.15 -7.66 11.13
C GLN A 233 -1.38 -6.18 11.43
N TYR A 234 -1.04 -5.72 12.63
CA TYR A 234 -1.18 -4.31 12.98
C TYR A 234 -0.43 -3.40 11.99
N PRO A 235 -1.02 -2.26 11.54
CA PRO A 235 -0.41 -1.37 10.56
C PRO A 235 0.98 -0.89 10.96
N ASP A 236 2.00 -1.30 10.20
CA ASP A 236 3.40 -0.91 10.41
C ASP A 236 3.88 0.10 9.37
N ILE A 237 3.24 1.28 9.37
CA ILE A 237 3.44 2.31 8.36
C ILE A 237 4.86 2.91 8.48
N PRO A 238 5.75 2.69 7.51
CA PRO A 238 7.14 3.04 7.69
C PRO A 238 7.38 4.55 7.53
N THR A 239 8.33 5.04 8.33
CA THR A 239 8.84 6.41 8.26
C THR A 239 10.20 6.41 7.60
N CYS A 240 10.39 7.25 6.59
CA CYS A 240 11.67 7.35 5.91
C CYS A 240 12.76 7.75 6.91
N PRO A 241 13.85 6.97 7.05
CA PRO A 241 14.89 7.27 8.03
C PRO A 241 15.61 8.60 7.75
N LYS A 242 15.62 9.03 6.48
CA LYS A 242 16.32 10.23 5.99
C LYS A 242 15.46 11.49 6.04
N SER A 243 14.27 11.49 5.45
CA SER A 243 13.37 12.67 5.43
C SER A 243 12.42 12.75 6.62
N LYS A 244 12.25 11.67 7.39
CA LYS A 244 11.24 11.55 8.46
C LYS A 244 9.79 11.65 7.98
N LYS A 245 9.55 11.59 6.66
CA LYS A 245 8.22 11.56 6.06
C LYS A 245 7.65 10.15 6.08
N THR A 246 6.32 10.04 6.17
CA THR A 246 5.59 8.80 5.88
C THR A 246 5.92 8.30 4.48
N MET A 247 6.23 7.02 4.36
CA MET A 247 6.52 6.41 3.06
C MET A 247 5.23 5.95 2.39
N LYS A 248 5.19 5.97 1.05
CA LYS A 248 4.03 5.55 0.27
C LYS A 248 4.17 4.10 -0.16
N LEU A 249 3.07 3.35 -0.17
CA LEU A 249 3.10 1.99 -0.70
C LEU A 249 3.39 2.04 -2.20
N LEU A 250 4.49 1.43 -2.62
CA LEU A 250 4.80 1.15 -4.01
C LEU A 250 4.01 -0.07 -4.50
N CYS A 251 4.05 -1.18 -3.76
CA CYS A 251 3.17 -2.31 -3.98
C CYS A 251 3.13 -3.24 -2.76
N GLN A 252 2.06 -4.00 -2.65
CA GLN A 252 1.97 -5.22 -1.86
C GLN A 252 1.87 -6.39 -2.83
N LEU A 253 2.81 -7.33 -2.76
CA LEU A 253 2.77 -8.58 -3.52
C LEU A 253 2.21 -9.68 -2.64
N THR A 254 1.15 -10.32 -3.09
CA THR A 254 0.37 -11.25 -2.28
C THR A 254 0.81 -12.70 -2.53
N TYR A 255 0.94 -13.50 -1.48
CA TYR A 255 1.32 -14.91 -1.62
C TYR A 255 0.38 -15.69 -2.55
N ASP A 256 -0.94 -15.53 -2.36
CA ASP A 256 -1.96 -16.24 -3.14
C ASP A 256 -2.01 -15.76 -4.60
N GLY A 257 -1.60 -14.51 -4.87
CA GLY A 257 -1.59 -13.93 -6.21
C GLY A 257 -0.31 -14.22 -6.98
N ILE A 258 0.84 -14.37 -6.31
CA ILE A 258 2.13 -14.50 -6.96
C ILE A 258 2.45 -15.95 -7.33
N ASN A 259 2.58 -16.20 -8.64
CA ASN A 259 2.93 -17.51 -9.18
C ASN A 259 4.05 -17.40 -10.22
N ILE A 260 5.20 -16.91 -9.77
CA ILE A 260 6.38 -16.74 -10.61
C ILE A 260 7.36 -17.86 -10.28
N LYS A 261 7.58 -18.77 -11.23
CA LYS A 261 8.45 -19.92 -11.03
C LYS A 261 9.91 -19.52 -10.97
N THR A 262 10.70 -20.33 -10.27
CA THR A 262 12.16 -20.25 -10.34
C THR A 262 12.65 -20.81 -11.66
N LYS A 263 13.41 -20.00 -12.38
CA LYS A 263 14.11 -20.39 -13.62
C LYS A 263 15.40 -21.14 -13.30
N HIS A 264 16.12 -20.70 -12.28
CA HIS A 264 17.39 -21.29 -11.84
C HIS A 264 17.63 -20.97 -10.36
N THR A 265 18.18 -21.92 -9.61
CA THR A 265 18.74 -21.69 -8.29
C THR A 265 20.02 -22.50 -8.09
N ASN A 266 20.99 -21.93 -7.38
CA ASN A 266 22.18 -22.67 -6.91
C ASN A 266 21.99 -23.23 -5.48
N VAL A 267 20.85 -22.94 -4.84
CA VAL A 267 20.53 -23.41 -3.49
C VAL A 267 20.19 -24.89 -3.55
N GLN A 268 20.82 -25.66 -2.66
CA GLN A 268 20.59 -27.10 -2.53
C GLN A 268 20.13 -27.39 -1.10
N PRO A 269 18.81 -27.36 -0.83
CA PRO A 269 18.28 -27.66 0.49
C PRO A 269 18.60 -29.09 0.89
N LYS A 270 19.03 -29.30 2.14
CA LYS A 270 19.26 -30.64 2.70
C LYS A 270 17.97 -31.40 2.91
N ASP A 271 16.93 -30.70 3.33
CA ASP A 271 15.57 -31.25 3.46
C ASP A 271 14.82 -31.06 2.14
N GLU A 272 14.29 -32.15 1.59
CA GLU A 272 13.42 -32.14 0.42
C GLU A 272 12.20 -31.24 0.64
N TRP A 273 11.68 -31.15 1.87
CA TRP A 273 10.56 -30.29 2.20
C TRP A 273 10.85 -28.80 1.96
N TYR A 274 12.09 -28.35 2.19
CA TYR A 274 12.46 -26.95 1.98
C TYR A 274 12.64 -26.58 0.51
N LYS A 275 12.73 -27.55 -0.41
CA LYS A 275 12.87 -27.27 -1.84
C LYS A 275 11.73 -26.46 -2.41
N GLN A 276 10.50 -26.70 -1.94
CA GLN A 276 9.31 -25.98 -2.40
C GLN A 276 9.41 -24.45 -2.24
N TYR A 277 10.13 -23.96 -1.22
CA TYR A 277 10.35 -22.52 -1.00
C TYR A 277 11.32 -21.88 -2.01
N PHE A 278 11.99 -22.69 -2.83
CA PHE A 278 12.88 -22.22 -3.89
C PHE A 278 12.33 -22.52 -5.29
N GLU A 279 11.13 -23.10 -5.41
CA GLU A 279 10.50 -23.43 -6.70
C GLU A 279 9.74 -22.26 -7.33
N LYS A 280 9.31 -21.30 -6.50
CA LYS A 280 8.62 -20.08 -6.91
C LYS A 280 8.98 -18.91 -6.01
N MET A 281 8.78 -17.69 -6.51
CA MET A 281 8.85 -16.48 -5.69
C MET A 281 7.80 -16.57 -4.58
N ASN A 282 8.23 -16.43 -3.34
CA ASN A 282 7.40 -16.42 -2.14
C ASN A 282 8.10 -15.57 -1.07
N PHE A 283 7.35 -15.17 -0.04
CA PHE A 283 7.82 -14.29 1.02
C PHE A 283 7.57 -14.99 2.35
N TRP A 284 8.56 -15.75 2.83
CA TRP A 284 8.46 -16.60 4.03
C TRP A 284 7.38 -17.69 3.95
N GLY A 285 7.23 -18.32 2.78
CA GLY A 285 6.19 -19.32 2.57
C GLY A 285 4.88 -18.68 2.17
N ASP A 286 4.09 -18.22 3.13
CA ASP A 286 2.72 -17.70 2.96
C ASP A 286 2.57 -16.19 3.24
N GLY A 287 3.68 -15.48 3.39
CA GLY A 287 3.66 -14.04 3.65
C GLY A 287 3.47 -13.16 2.42
N ASP A 288 3.06 -11.93 2.68
CA ASP A 288 2.94 -10.83 1.74
C ASP A 288 4.13 -9.89 1.86
N LEU A 289 4.68 -9.47 0.70
CA LEU A 289 5.76 -8.48 0.64
C LEU A 289 5.18 -7.08 0.42
N TYR A 290 5.40 -6.20 1.38
CA TYR A 290 5.07 -4.78 1.30
C TYR A 290 6.33 -4.00 0.92
N ILE A 291 6.22 -3.21 -0.14
CA ILE A 291 7.30 -2.35 -0.62
C ILE A 291 6.82 -0.90 -0.55
N PHE A 292 7.52 -0.08 0.21
CA PHE A 292 7.25 1.36 0.36
C PHE A 292 8.38 2.18 -0.26
N PHE A 293 8.07 3.39 -0.71
CA PHE A 293 9.06 4.31 -1.28
C PHE A 293 8.79 5.76 -0.88
N GLU A 294 9.85 6.50 -0.58
CA GLU A 294 9.83 7.95 -0.36
C GLU A 294 10.60 8.64 -1.51
N PRO A 295 9.90 9.34 -2.42
CA PRO A 295 10.47 9.76 -3.70
C PRO A 295 11.52 10.86 -3.62
N GLU A 296 11.49 11.72 -2.60
CA GLU A 296 12.45 12.82 -2.49
C GLU A 296 13.81 12.32 -1.99
N SER A 297 13.82 11.51 -0.93
CA SER A 297 15.04 10.89 -0.40
C SER A 297 15.47 9.65 -1.15
N LYS A 298 14.60 9.12 -2.03
CA LYS A 298 14.78 7.90 -2.82
C LYS A 298 15.07 6.68 -1.95
N ILE A 299 14.37 6.58 -0.82
CA ILE A 299 14.52 5.46 0.10
C ILE A 299 13.36 4.49 -0.12
N MET A 300 13.70 3.20 -0.23
CA MET A 300 12.77 2.08 -0.25
C MET A 300 12.74 1.39 1.11
N CYS A 301 11.58 0.89 1.51
CA CYS A 301 11.42 0.06 2.70
C CYS A 301 10.69 -1.23 2.32
N PHE A 302 11.17 -2.37 2.81
CA PHE A 302 10.51 -3.67 2.68
C PHE A 302 10.04 -4.14 4.05
N ILE A 303 8.84 -4.73 4.08
CA ILE A 303 8.24 -5.41 5.23
C ILE A 303 7.62 -6.71 4.72
N ILE A 304 7.75 -7.80 5.46
CA ILE A 304 7.05 -9.06 5.17
C ILE A 304 6.10 -9.33 6.34
N GLN A 305 4.81 -9.51 6.06
CA GLN A 305 3.84 -9.98 7.07
C GLN A 305 3.26 -11.31 6.62
N HIS A 306 2.98 -12.18 7.58
CA HIS A 306 2.34 -13.47 7.39
C HIS A 306 1.28 -13.68 8.48
N THR A 307 0.37 -14.62 8.24
CA THR A 307 -0.70 -14.98 9.17
C THR A 307 -0.22 -15.87 10.31
#